data_AF-W2M604-F1
#
_entry.id   AF-W2M604-F1
#
_cell.length_a   1.000
_cell.length_b   1.000
_cell.length_c   1.000
_cell.angle_alpha   90.00
_cell.angle_beta   90.00
_cell.angle_gamma   90.00
#
_symmetry.space_group_name_H-M   'P 1'
#
loop_
_entity.id
_entity.type
_entity.pdbx_description
1 polymer ?
#
loop_
_entity_poly.entity_id
_entity_poly.type
_entity_poly.pdbx_seq_one_letter_code
_entity_poly.pdbx_strand_id
1 'polypeptide(L)'
;MADAKSASTSPHSDNGSRRGSSNSLTKSKSSSEVKELSKQKYDSPFDASLVMARKRSQQERLWEIFTAYALQISSEDPTRIRVVNVVKLLQDCGIIDGSNTEEAKMIEKEVAIVCEAFLKTHPTDRDSTKKLDFTAFSALLLHFAKMSGDKDPSRAYDSLVRTCLEKQQKSRNRVVVAQELQECKKVLAAFEDPLTKIFMFYAAQSHSKLEIIDPKMAQYCPPHLSYAEAVAFGRKYGIISHGVLTTTEFATMYIDSLPKAPATEYDRVLTYAGFCEMLIRLSKRICVDNTVPADRSMKGLLQLMWLALSSTSPRALKITDVLKSDRLDVTKYFLNHFEKYWKKERYDNYFGDQPIRVESVDNPPSPSKPPMPRRLSFNLPPESETKTLQRRASVQTSPTSRTT
;
A
#
# COMPACT_ATOMS: atom_id res chain seq x y z
N MET A 1 50.07 63.68 -0.86
CA MET A 1 49.18 64.78 -0.44
C MET A 1 48.47 64.34 0.82
N ALA A 2 48.82 65.01 1.94
CA ALA A 2 48.04 65.31 3.16
C ALA A 2 46.81 64.44 3.48
N ASP A 3 46.83 63.65 4.58
CA ASP A 3 46.40 64.03 5.96
C ASP A 3 44.87 63.87 6.15
N ALA A 4 44.28 63.41 7.27
CA ALA A 4 44.77 62.94 8.56
C ALA A 4 43.62 62.27 9.37
N LYS A 5 43.99 61.29 10.22
CA LYS A 5 43.66 61.07 11.66
C LYS A 5 42.18 61.13 12.15
N SER A 6 41.58 60.08 12.74
CA SER A 6 41.77 59.46 14.08
C SER A 6 41.48 60.44 15.25
N ALA A 7 40.80 60.17 16.37
CA ALA A 7 40.44 58.96 17.12
C ALA A 7 39.44 59.27 18.28
N SER A 8 38.91 58.19 18.90
CA SER A 8 38.54 57.97 20.34
C SER A 8 37.50 58.88 21.03
N THR A 9 36.66 58.47 21.98
CA THR A 9 36.87 57.68 23.22
C THR A 9 35.49 57.45 23.88
N SER A 10 35.25 56.27 24.46
CA SER A 10 34.25 56.00 25.53
C SER A 10 34.71 56.63 26.88
N PRO A 11 33.87 56.90 27.93
CA PRO A 11 33.17 55.86 28.73
C PRO A 11 31.88 56.28 29.53
N HIS A 12 31.32 55.29 30.26
CA HIS A 12 30.31 55.26 31.35
C HIS A 12 29.89 56.56 32.09
N SER A 13 28.60 56.65 32.52
CA SER A 13 28.16 56.48 33.93
C SER A 13 26.66 56.75 34.17
N ASP A 14 26.17 56.13 35.26
CA ASP A 14 24.81 56.08 35.84
C ASP A 14 24.18 57.42 36.28
N ASN A 15 22.84 57.46 36.29
CA ASN A 15 21.94 58.04 37.30
C ASN A 15 20.55 58.23 36.66
N GLY A 16 19.39 58.04 37.30
CA GLY A 16 19.07 57.77 38.68
C GLY A 16 17.54 57.73 38.81
N SER A 17 17.09 56.92 39.77
CA SER A 17 15.71 56.75 40.23
C SER A 17 15.05 58.06 40.65
N ARG A 18 13.73 58.23 40.40
CA ARG A 18 12.82 58.90 41.36
C ARG A 18 11.33 58.60 41.16
N ARG A 19 10.79 57.96 42.20
CA ARG A 19 9.39 57.84 42.67
C ARG A 19 8.57 59.14 42.57
N GLY A 20 7.25 58.96 42.46
CA GLY A 20 6.25 59.96 42.88
C GLY A 20 4.80 59.45 42.74
N SER A 21 4.27 58.87 43.81
CA SER A 21 2.86 58.50 43.98
C SER A 21 1.96 59.71 44.27
N SER A 22 0.68 59.71 43.87
CA SER A 22 -0.48 59.78 44.79
C SER A 22 -1.84 60.11 44.13
N ASN A 23 -2.82 59.21 44.35
CA ASN A 23 -4.26 59.36 44.63
C ASN A 23 -5.09 60.58 44.13
N SER A 24 -6.28 60.29 43.59
CA SER A 24 -7.55 60.49 44.32
C SER A 24 -8.79 60.01 43.55
N LEU A 25 -9.76 59.48 44.31
CA LEU A 25 -11.09 59.02 43.90
C LEU A 25 -12.00 60.19 43.51
N THR A 26 -12.93 59.97 42.57
CA THR A 26 -14.38 60.26 42.72
C THR A 26 -15.20 59.49 41.67
N LYS A 27 -16.50 59.41 41.89
CA LYS A 27 -17.43 58.31 41.58
C LYS A 27 -18.61 58.85 40.78
N SER A 28 -18.96 58.29 39.62
CA SER A 28 -20.31 58.42 39.03
C SER A 28 -20.60 57.46 37.85
N LYS A 29 -21.56 56.55 38.10
CA LYS A 29 -22.61 55.90 37.27
C LYS A 29 -22.49 55.73 35.74
N SER A 30 -22.88 54.50 35.33
CA SER A 30 -23.57 54.06 34.08
C SER A 30 -22.79 54.22 32.76
N SER A 31 -22.83 53.33 31.78
CA SER A 31 -23.79 52.30 31.39
C SER A 31 -23.08 51.13 30.69
N SER A 32 -23.79 50.02 30.60
CA SER A 32 -23.64 48.93 29.64
C SER A 32 -22.97 49.34 28.31
N GLU A 33 -21.78 48.80 28.00
CA GLU A 33 -21.22 48.54 26.65
C GLU A 33 -19.70 48.23 26.74
N VAL A 34 -19.32 47.19 27.50
CA VAL A 34 -17.95 46.60 27.40
C VAL A 34 -18.04 45.08 27.44
N LYS A 35 -18.94 44.53 26.62
CA LYS A 35 -18.93 43.13 26.20
C LYS A 35 -18.99 43.17 24.67
N GLU A 36 -18.17 42.34 24.03
CA GLU A 36 -18.05 42.16 22.57
C GLU A 36 -17.03 43.02 21.80
N LEU A 37 -15.79 43.16 22.29
CA LEU A 37 -14.68 43.52 21.38
C LEU A 37 -13.39 42.72 21.59
N SER A 38 -13.40 41.64 22.36
CA SER A 38 -12.20 40.83 22.65
C SER A 38 -12.40 39.34 22.35
N LYS A 39 -12.69 38.99 21.09
CA LYS A 39 -12.55 37.60 20.61
C LYS A 39 -12.60 37.41 19.08
N GLN A 40 -12.12 38.36 18.30
CA GLN A 40 -11.61 38.01 16.97
C GLN A 40 -10.11 37.78 17.11
N LYS A 41 -9.73 36.53 17.44
CA LYS A 41 -8.38 36.06 17.13
C LYS A 41 -8.26 36.17 15.62
N TYR A 42 -7.51 37.17 15.15
CA TYR A 42 -6.96 37.17 13.81
C TYR A 42 -6.03 35.96 13.76
N ASP A 43 -6.55 34.80 13.35
CA ASP A 43 -5.69 33.66 13.04
C ASP A 43 -4.89 34.08 11.81
N SER A 44 -3.60 34.36 12.03
CA SER A 44 -2.69 34.73 10.96
C SER A 44 -2.74 33.66 9.87
N PRO A 45 -2.79 34.02 8.57
CA PRO A 45 -2.73 33.04 7.49
C PRO A 45 -1.46 32.17 7.57
N PHE A 46 -0.40 32.67 8.20
CA PHE A 46 0.81 31.91 8.48
C PHE A 46 0.59 30.82 9.56
N ASP A 47 -0.12 31.14 10.64
CA ASP A 47 -0.46 30.18 11.70
C ASP A 47 -1.42 29.11 11.19
N ALA A 48 -2.41 29.50 10.37
CA ALA A 48 -3.30 28.57 9.71
C ALA A 48 -2.54 27.61 8.76
N SER A 49 -1.56 28.14 8.01
CA SER A 49 -0.70 27.36 7.12
C SER A 49 0.16 26.35 7.90
N LEU A 50 0.77 26.78 9.01
CA LEU A 50 1.55 25.90 9.88
C LEU A 50 0.70 24.78 10.50
N VAL A 51 -0.52 25.09 10.95
CA VAL A 51 -1.46 24.10 11.48
C VAL A 51 -1.86 23.09 10.39
N MET A 52 -2.15 23.56 9.19
CA MET A 52 -2.46 22.71 8.03
C MET A 52 -1.29 21.79 7.67
N ALA A 53 -0.06 22.31 7.64
CA ALA A 53 1.14 21.53 7.38
C ALA A 53 1.38 20.47 8.46
N ARG A 54 1.17 20.81 9.73
CA ARG A 54 1.27 19.86 10.85
C ARG A 54 0.23 18.75 10.74
N LYS A 55 -1.04 19.08 10.47
CA LYS A 55 -2.11 18.09 10.29
C LYS A 55 -1.81 17.16 9.12
N ARG A 56 -1.35 17.69 7.99
CA ARG A 56 -0.90 16.90 6.84
C ARG A 56 0.24 15.95 7.20
N SER A 57 1.21 16.41 7.97
CA SER A 57 2.30 15.56 8.46
C SER A 57 1.83 14.44 9.38
N GLN A 58 0.88 14.74 10.28
CA GLN A 58 0.28 13.72 11.17
C GLN A 58 -0.50 12.68 10.37
N GLN A 59 -1.30 13.13 9.39
CA GLN A 59 -2.07 12.23 8.53
C GLN A 59 -1.16 11.30 7.73
N GLU A 60 -0.04 11.80 7.23
CA GLU A 60 0.93 10.97 6.51
C GLU A 60 1.60 9.94 7.41
N ARG A 61 1.95 10.30 8.64
CA ARG A 61 2.50 9.33 9.60
C ARG A 61 1.44 8.30 10.02
N LEU A 62 0.18 8.72 10.16
CA LEU A 62 -0.92 7.82 10.48
C LEU A 62 -1.18 6.82 9.33
N TRP A 63 -1.03 7.27 8.07
CA TRP A 63 -1.07 6.39 6.91
C TRP A 63 0.03 5.32 6.95
N GLU A 64 1.25 5.67 7.34
CA GLU A 64 2.35 4.70 7.48
C GLU A 64 2.04 3.64 8.54
N ILE A 65 1.45 4.03 9.67
CA ILE A 65 0.98 3.08 10.68
C ILE A 65 -0.13 2.19 10.09
N PHE A 66 -1.15 2.81 9.48
CA PHE A 66 -2.28 2.10 8.88
C PHE A 66 -1.81 1.01 7.91
N THR A 67 -0.92 1.34 6.98
CA THR A 67 -0.40 0.38 5.98
C THR A 67 0.49 -0.69 6.61
N ALA A 68 1.27 -0.35 7.65
CA ALA A 68 2.05 -1.32 8.40
C ALA A 68 1.18 -2.38 9.10
N TYR A 69 0.00 -1.99 9.63
CA TYR A 69 -0.96 -2.94 10.20
C TYR A 69 -1.81 -3.66 9.16
N ALA A 70 -2.13 -3.01 8.02
CA ALA A 70 -2.80 -3.68 6.91
C ALA A 70 -1.98 -4.88 6.41
N LEU A 71 -0.65 -4.73 6.30
CA LEU A 71 0.28 -5.76 5.82
C LEU A 71 0.55 -6.93 6.78
N GLN A 72 0.28 -6.79 8.08
CA GLN A 72 0.74 -7.77 9.10
C GLN A 72 0.12 -9.15 9.02
N ILE A 73 -1.17 -9.24 8.65
CA ILE A 73 -1.92 -10.52 8.66
C ILE A 73 -2.30 -10.95 7.24
N SER A 74 -2.42 -9.99 6.31
CA SER A 74 -2.87 -10.30 4.95
C SER A 74 -2.26 -9.31 3.96
N SER A 75 -1.56 -9.82 2.96
CA SER A 75 -1.10 -9.05 1.81
C SER A 75 -2.16 -8.96 0.70
N GLU A 76 -3.45 -9.20 1.01
CA GLU A 76 -4.52 -9.18 0.00
C GLU A 76 -4.80 -7.77 -0.53
N ASP A 77 -4.73 -6.77 0.34
CA ASP A 77 -4.87 -5.35 -0.03
C ASP A 77 -4.27 -4.45 1.06
N PRO A 78 -3.08 -3.87 0.85
CA PRO A 78 -2.42 -3.02 1.83
C PRO A 78 -3.06 -1.63 1.96
N THR A 79 -4.01 -1.29 1.10
CA THR A 79 -4.79 -0.03 1.17
C THR A 79 -6.04 -0.17 2.04
N ARG A 80 -6.33 -1.37 2.53
CA ARG A 80 -7.49 -1.67 3.37
C ARG A 80 -7.12 -2.47 4.62
N ILE A 81 -7.53 -2.01 5.79
CA ILE A 81 -7.23 -2.65 7.08
C ILE A 81 -8.43 -3.47 7.58
N ARG A 82 -8.17 -4.67 8.11
CA ARG A 82 -9.19 -5.51 8.76
C ARG A 82 -9.47 -5.01 10.17
N VAL A 83 -10.69 -5.21 10.68
CA VAL A 83 -11.07 -4.85 12.07
C VAL A 83 -10.11 -5.42 13.10
N VAL A 84 -9.74 -6.69 12.97
CA VAL A 84 -8.78 -7.35 13.89
C VAL A 84 -7.42 -6.63 13.95
N ASN A 85 -6.97 -6.04 12.84
CA ASN A 85 -5.73 -5.28 12.78
C ASN A 85 -5.89 -3.87 13.37
N VAL A 86 -7.09 -3.28 13.27
CA VAL A 86 -7.41 -2.01 13.95
C VAL A 86 -7.40 -2.21 15.45
N VAL A 87 -8.06 -3.26 15.96
CA VAL A 87 -8.05 -3.61 17.38
C VAL A 87 -6.62 -3.81 17.87
N LYS A 88 -5.81 -4.57 17.12
CA LYS A 88 -4.40 -4.78 17.45
C LYS A 88 -3.58 -3.48 17.45
N LEU A 89 -3.82 -2.58 16.50
CA LEU A 89 -3.20 -1.25 16.49
C LEU A 89 -3.55 -0.48 17.75
N LEU A 90 -4.82 -0.46 18.16
CA LEU A 90 -5.26 0.24 19.37
C LEU A 90 -4.64 -0.37 20.64
N GLN A 91 -4.47 -1.69 20.71
CA GLN A 91 -3.75 -2.38 21.79
C GLN A 91 -2.26 -1.99 21.82
N ASP A 92 -1.58 -2.06 20.68
CA ASP A 92 -0.14 -1.78 20.58
C ASP A 92 0.18 -0.30 20.88
N CYS A 93 -0.76 0.59 20.56
CA CYS A 93 -0.70 2.01 20.92
C CYS A 93 -1.19 2.29 22.35
N GLY A 94 -1.59 1.28 23.13
CA GLY A 94 -2.04 1.42 24.53
C GLY A 94 -3.28 2.29 24.69
N ILE A 95 -4.18 2.28 23.69
CA ILE A 95 -5.48 2.93 23.71
C ILE A 95 -6.51 2.04 24.38
N ILE A 96 -6.40 0.73 24.15
CA ILE A 96 -7.16 -0.30 24.86
C ILE A 96 -6.18 -1.28 25.50
N ASP A 97 -6.61 -1.93 26.59
CA ASP A 97 -5.77 -2.91 27.27
C ASP A 97 -5.57 -4.16 26.39
N GLY A 98 -4.31 -4.55 26.19
CA GLY A 98 -3.91 -5.76 25.48
C GLY A 98 -3.53 -6.91 26.41
N SER A 99 -3.77 -6.78 27.72
CA SER A 99 -3.54 -7.84 28.69
C SER A 99 -4.48 -9.04 28.48
N ASN A 100 -4.11 -10.21 28.98
CA ASN A 100 -4.93 -11.43 28.87
C ASN A 100 -6.04 -11.52 29.94
N THR A 101 -6.42 -10.41 30.56
CA THR A 101 -7.50 -10.36 31.56
C THR A 101 -8.87 -10.50 30.89
N GLU A 102 -9.88 -10.98 31.63
CA GLU A 102 -11.25 -11.09 31.10
C GLU A 102 -11.85 -9.71 30.79
N GLU A 103 -11.49 -8.68 31.57
CA GLU A 103 -11.86 -7.28 31.34
C GLU A 103 -11.29 -6.76 30.01
N ALA A 104 -10.00 -6.99 29.74
CA ALA A 104 -9.38 -6.61 28.47
C ALA A 104 -10.03 -7.34 27.27
N LYS A 105 -10.33 -8.63 27.40
CA LYS A 105 -11.05 -9.39 26.35
C LYS A 105 -12.48 -8.88 26.13
N MET A 106 -13.15 -8.39 27.17
CA MET A 106 -14.47 -7.77 27.05
C MET A 106 -14.37 -6.46 26.25
N ILE A 107 -13.42 -5.58 26.61
CA ILE A 107 -13.17 -4.31 25.90
C ILE A 107 -12.80 -4.57 24.44
N GLU A 108 -11.95 -5.57 24.17
CA GLU A 108 -11.59 -5.98 22.81
C GLU A 108 -12.82 -6.30 21.96
N LYS A 109 -13.75 -7.10 22.52
CA LYS A 109 -15.00 -7.46 21.85
C LYS A 109 -15.91 -6.26 21.61
N GLU A 110 -16.04 -5.37 22.59
CA GLU A 110 -16.85 -4.16 22.44
C GLU A 110 -16.30 -3.25 21.34
N VAL A 111 -14.98 -3.05 21.30
CA VAL A 111 -14.34 -2.26 20.23
C VAL A 111 -14.53 -2.92 18.88
N ALA A 112 -14.39 -4.24 18.78
CA ALA A 112 -14.65 -4.96 17.54
C ALA A 112 -16.11 -4.78 17.07
N ILE A 113 -17.09 -4.87 17.99
CA ILE A 113 -18.50 -4.64 17.69
C ILE A 113 -18.74 -3.22 17.17
N VAL A 114 -18.12 -2.21 17.79
CA VAL A 114 -18.21 -0.82 17.31
C VAL A 114 -17.61 -0.69 15.90
N CYS A 115 -16.44 -1.26 15.65
CA CYS A 115 -15.81 -1.22 14.32
C CYS A 115 -16.72 -1.85 13.25
N GLU A 116 -17.32 -3.00 13.55
CA GLU A 116 -18.23 -3.70 12.65
C GLU A 116 -19.53 -2.92 12.43
N ALA A 117 -20.10 -2.31 13.48
CA ALA A 117 -21.27 -1.46 13.37
C ALA A 117 -20.99 -0.20 12.54
N PHE A 118 -19.81 0.39 12.69
CA PHE A 118 -19.35 1.53 11.89
C PHE A 118 -19.25 1.15 10.40
N LEU A 119 -18.66 -0.01 10.08
CA LEU A 119 -18.56 -0.52 8.71
C LEU A 119 -19.93 -0.75 8.04
N LYS A 120 -20.92 -1.23 8.80
CA LYS A 120 -22.29 -1.41 8.28
C LYS A 120 -22.97 -0.10 7.90
N THR A 121 -22.65 0.98 8.61
CA THR A 121 -23.23 2.31 8.38
C THR A 121 -22.42 3.15 7.39
N HIS A 122 -21.17 2.76 7.11
CA HIS A 122 -20.26 3.43 6.18
C HIS A 122 -19.62 2.41 5.22
N PRO A 123 -20.42 1.78 4.33
CA PRO A 123 -19.89 0.78 3.41
C PRO A 123 -18.88 1.44 2.43
N THR A 124 -17.67 0.90 2.41
CA THR A 124 -16.58 1.33 1.52
C THR A 124 -16.60 0.60 0.16
N ASP A 125 -17.38 -0.48 0.02
CA ASP A 125 -17.56 -1.27 -1.20
C ASP A 125 -18.71 -2.28 -1.04
N ARG A 126 -19.23 -2.84 -2.14
CA ARG A 126 -20.27 -3.88 -2.14
C ARG A 126 -19.81 -5.20 -1.51
N ASP A 127 -18.52 -5.53 -1.61
CA ASP A 127 -17.94 -6.81 -1.13
C ASP A 127 -17.02 -6.66 0.10
N SER A 128 -16.80 -5.46 0.62
CA SER A 128 -15.79 -5.18 1.67
C SER A 128 -16.35 -4.95 3.07
N THR A 129 -17.42 -5.67 3.44
CA THR A 129 -18.08 -5.57 4.77
C THR A 129 -17.18 -5.85 5.98
N LYS A 130 -15.87 -6.08 5.79
CA LYS A 130 -14.89 -6.44 6.82
C LYS A 130 -13.61 -5.60 6.81
N LYS A 131 -13.44 -4.65 5.88
CA LYS A 131 -12.20 -3.86 5.75
C LYS A 131 -12.49 -2.36 5.61
N LEU A 132 -11.68 -1.55 6.26
CA LEU A 132 -11.71 -0.09 6.22
C LEU A 132 -10.62 0.40 5.25
N ASP A 133 -10.96 1.31 4.33
CA ASP A 133 -9.94 2.15 3.71
C ASP A 133 -9.44 3.19 4.72
N PHE A 134 -8.47 4.01 4.34
CA PHE A 134 -7.88 4.99 5.24
C PHE A 134 -8.82 6.14 5.63
N THR A 135 -9.74 6.51 4.73
CA THR A 135 -10.76 7.53 4.99
C THR A 135 -11.73 7.04 6.07
N ALA A 136 -12.23 5.81 5.92
CA ALA A 136 -13.11 5.15 6.88
C ALA A 136 -12.39 4.88 8.21
N PHE A 137 -11.11 4.51 8.18
CA PHE A 137 -10.30 4.36 9.39
C PHE A 137 -10.14 5.70 10.15
N SER A 138 -9.85 6.79 9.44
CA SER A 138 -9.75 8.12 10.05
C SER A 138 -11.11 8.56 10.64
N ALA A 139 -12.20 8.30 9.93
CA ALA A 139 -13.56 8.57 10.41
C ALA A 139 -13.93 7.72 11.63
N LEU A 140 -13.47 6.46 11.69
CA LEU A 140 -13.64 5.57 12.84
C LEU A 140 -12.88 6.10 14.08
N LEU A 141 -11.65 6.59 13.92
CA LEU A 141 -10.92 7.24 15.02
C LEU A 141 -11.67 8.48 15.53
N LEU A 142 -12.27 9.28 14.64
CA LEU A 142 -13.13 10.39 15.04
C LEU A 142 -14.41 9.91 15.74
N HIS A 143 -14.96 8.76 15.33
CA HIS A 143 -16.10 8.15 16.01
C HIS A 143 -15.74 7.75 17.44
N PHE A 144 -14.59 7.10 17.66
CA PHE A 144 -14.10 6.81 19.02
C PHE A 144 -13.91 8.09 19.85
N ALA A 145 -13.36 9.14 19.26
CA ALA A 145 -13.21 10.43 19.93
C ALA A 145 -14.54 11.03 20.38
N LYS A 146 -15.60 10.93 19.55
CA LYS A 146 -16.96 11.38 19.91
C LYS A 146 -17.58 10.56 21.04
N MET A 147 -17.27 9.26 21.11
CA MET A 147 -17.76 8.37 22.17
C MET A 147 -17.02 8.54 23.51
N SER A 148 -15.86 9.21 23.53
CA SER A 148 -15.06 9.40 24.75
C SER A 148 -15.73 10.26 25.83
N GLY A 149 -16.79 11.00 25.47
CA GLY A 149 -17.45 11.96 26.36
C GLY A 149 -16.69 13.28 26.55
N ASP A 150 -15.60 13.51 25.82
CA ASP A 150 -14.92 14.82 25.81
C ASP A 150 -15.86 15.90 25.25
N LYS A 151 -15.75 17.11 25.81
CA LYS A 151 -16.51 18.29 25.37
C LYS A 151 -16.10 18.76 23.98
N ASP A 152 -14.85 18.49 23.58
CA ASP A 152 -14.34 18.79 22.24
C ASP A 152 -13.85 17.50 21.55
N PRO A 153 -14.69 16.89 20.70
CA PRO A 153 -14.32 15.70 19.94
C PRO A 153 -13.10 15.88 19.03
N SER A 154 -12.82 17.11 18.57
CA SER A 154 -11.67 17.40 17.71
C SER A 154 -10.38 17.29 18.51
N ARG A 155 -10.37 17.82 19.74
CA ARG A 155 -9.24 17.68 20.67
C ARG A 155 -9.02 16.23 21.06
N ALA A 156 -10.10 15.48 21.35
CA ALA A 156 -10.01 14.06 21.66
C ALA A 156 -9.43 13.26 20.48
N TYR A 157 -9.87 13.55 19.25
CA TYR A 157 -9.30 12.96 18.03
C TYR A 157 -7.81 13.25 17.88
N ASP A 158 -7.41 14.52 18.02
CA ASP A 158 -6.00 14.92 17.92
C ASP A 158 -5.13 14.23 18.99
N SER A 159 -5.69 14.00 20.19
CA SER A 159 -5.02 13.27 21.27
C SER A 159 -4.89 11.78 20.96
N LEU A 160 -5.95 11.16 20.41
CA LEU A 160 -5.96 9.77 19.98
C LEU A 160 -4.91 9.53 18.89
N VAL A 161 -4.91 10.37 17.84
CA VAL A 161 -3.93 10.29 16.76
C VAL A 161 -2.52 10.49 17.29
N ARG A 162 -2.28 11.48 18.16
CA ARG A 162 -0.96 11.67 18.78
C ARG A 162 -0.50 10.44 19.55
N THR A 163 -1.40 9.81 20.31
CA THR A 163 -1.10 8.59 21.05
C THR A 163 -0.70 7.45 20.11
N CYS A 164 -1.42 7.26 19.00
CA CYS A 164 -1.05 6.30 17.96
C CYS A 164 0.36 6.56 17.42
N LEU A 165 0.67 7.82 17.12
CA LEU A 165 1.94 8.24 16.54
C LEU A 165 3.13 8.08 17.49
N GLU A 166 2.94 8.37 18.78
CA GLU A 166 3.99 8.31 19.80
C GLU A 166 4.27 6.88 20.27
N LYS A 167 3.22 6.07 20.43
CA LYS A 167 3.32 4.70 20.94
C LYS A 167 3.40 3.64 19.83
N GLN A 168 3.59 4.04 18.58
CA GLN A 168 3.75 3.09 17.49
C GLN A 168 4.92 2.13 17.77
N GLN A 169 4.65 0.83 17.76
CA GLN A 169 5.69 -0.20 17.92
C GLN A 169 6.30 -0.61 16.57
N LYS A 170 5.59 -0.36 15.47
CA LYS A 170 5.95 -0.79 14.12
C LYS A 170 5.95 0.41 13.19
N SER A 171 7.14 0.98 12.97
CA SER A 171 7.34 2.00 11.94
C SER A 171 7.77 1.34 10.64
N ARG A 172 7.17 1.77 9.53
CA ARG A 172 7.60 1.42 8.19
C ARG A 172 8.47 2.54 7.65
N ASN A 173 9.69 2.23 7.24
CA ASN A 173 10.56 3.19 6.59
C ASN A 173 10.46 3.02 5.07
N ARG A 174 9.79 3.96 4.41
CA ARG A 174 9.75 4.04 2.95
C ARG A 174 11.15 4.28 2.41
N VAL A 175 11.60 3.41 1.50
CA VAL A 175 12.89 3.58 0.83
C VAL A 175 12.76 4.67 -0.24
N VAL A 176 13.68 5.62 -0.33
CA VAL A 176 13.69 6.63 -1.39
C VAL A 176 14.42 6.06 -2.61
N VAL A 177 13.91 6.30 -3.83
CA VAL A 177 14.52 5.82 -5.09
C VAL A 177 14.77 6.94 -6.11
N ALA A 178 14.89 8.18 -5.65
CA ALA A 178 15.02 9.35 -6.53
C ALA A 178 16.32 9.30 -7.38
N GLN A 179 17.40 8.78 -6.79
CA GLN A 179 18.67 8.63 -7.50
C GLN A 179 18.57 7.55 -8.59
N GLU A 180 18.01 6.40 -8.25
CA GLU A 180 17.85 5.26 -9.16
C GLU A 180 16.87 5.59 -10.29
N LEU A 181 15.84 6.39 -10.01
CA LEU A 181 14.96 6.94 -11.04
C LEU A 181 15.73 7.78 -12.07
N GLN A 182 16.68 8.60 -11.60
CA GLN A 182 17.53 9.39 -12.49
C GLN A 182 18.50 8.52 -13.29
N GLU A 183 19.09 7.50 -12.67
CA GLU A 183 19.97 6.52 -13.33
C GLU A 183 19.21 5.72 -14.40
N CYS A 184 17.96 5.31 -14.12
CA CYS A 184 17.11 4.54 -15.02
C CYS A 184 16.45 5.36 -16.13
N LYS A 185 16.62 6.69 -16.15
CA LYS A 185 15.90 7.60 -17.06
C LYS A 185 16.00 7.20 -18.53
N LYS A 186 17.18 6.75 -18.98
CA LYS A 186 17.38 6.30 -20.38
C LYS A 186 16.61 5.02 -20.69
N VAL A 187 16.61 4.06 -19.77
CA VAL A 187 15.87 2.79 -19.92
C VAL A 187 14.37 3.06 -19.91
N LEU A 188 13.89 3.87 -18.98
CA LEU A 188 12.48 4.28 -18.91
C LEU A 188 12.03 5.01 -20.18
N ALA A 189 12.82 5.94 -20.71
CA ALA A 189 12.52 6.62 -21.96
C ALA A 189 12.46 5.64 -23.15
N ALA A 190 13.36 4.66 -23.21
CA ALA A 190 13.35 3.64 -24.26
C ALA A 190 12.12 2.71 -24.20
N PHE A 191 11.48 2.59 -23.04
CA PHE A 191 10.32 1.74 -22.79
C PHE A 191 9.05 2.53 -22.46
N GLU A 192 9.05 3.86 -22.65
CA GLU A 192 7.93 4.71 -22.23
C GLU A 192 6.62 4.29 -22.90
N ASP A 193 6.65 4.06 -24.21
CA ASP A 193 5.46 3.67 -24.97
C ASP A 193 4.92 2.28 -24.56
N PRO A 194 5.70 1.18 -24.56
CA PRO A 194 5.17 -0.12 -24.12
C PRO A 194 4.74 -0.13 -22.64
N LEU A 195 5.48 0.55 -21.74
CA LEU A 195 5.10 0.62 -20.33
C LEU A 195 3.82 1.44 -20.11
N THR A 196 3.63 2.53 -20.85
CA THR A 196 2.40 3.32 -20.80
C THR A 196 1.21 2.49 -21.26
N LYS A 197 1.35 1.70 -22.34
CA LYS A 197 0.26 0.83 -22.82
C LYS A 197 -0.11 -0.26 -21.82
N ILE A 198 0.88 -0.87 -21.18
CA ILE A 198 0.65 -1.83 -20.09
C ILE A 198 -0.10 -1.15 -18.94
N PHE A 199 0.38 0.01 -18.50
CA PHE A 199 -0.23 0.78 -17.42
C PHE A 199 -1.69 1.12 -17.74
N MET A 200 -1.95 1.70 -18.92
CA MET A 200 -3.29 2.12 -19.34
C MET A 200 -4.27 0.96 -19.44
N PHE A 201 -3.80 -0.24 -19.82
CA PHE A 201 -4.64 -1.43 -19.85
C PHE A 201 -5.17 -1.81 -18.47
N TYR A 202 -4.30 -1.84 -17.46
CA TYR A 202 -4.70 -2.13 -16.08
C TYR A 202 -5.41 -0.94 -15.41
N ALA A 203 -5.06 0.28 -15.80
CA ALA A 203 -5.73 1.48 -15.29
C ALA A 203 -7.18 1.56 -15.76
N ALA A 204 -7.48 1.16 -17.01
CA ALA A 204 -8.84 1.06 -17.51
C ALA A 204 -9.68 0.02 -16.73
N GLN A 205 -9.07 -1.08 -16.29
CA GLN A 205 -9.76 -2.07 -15.45
C GLN A 205 -10.05 -1.51 -14.05
N SER A 206 -9.07 -0.83 -13.44
CA SER A 206 -9.23 -0.18 -12.15
C SER A 206 -10.34 0.87 -12.19
N HIS A 207 -10.33 1.71 -13.23
CA HIS A 207 -11.35 2.75 -13.45
C HIS A 207 -12.74 2.16 -13.65
N SER A 208 -12.89 1.11 -14.47
CA SER A 208 -14.18 0.45 -14.69
C SER A 208 -14.78 -0.14 -13.40
N LYS A 209 -13.95 -0.66 -12.49
CA LYS A 209 -14.42 -1.11 -11.17
C LYS A 209 -14.81 0.05 -10.28
N LEU A 210 -14.00 1.11 -10.26
CA LEU A 210 -14.27 2.30 -9.48
C LEU A 210 -15.56 3.00 -9.93
N GLU A 211 -15.84 3.06 -11.24
CA GLU A 211 -17.08 3.63 -11.78
C GLU A 211 -18.33 2.91 -11.28
N ILE A 212 -18.24 1.60 -11.01
CA ILE A 212 -19.35 0.81 -10.45
C ILE A 212 -19.55 1.11 -8.95
N ILE A 213 -18.45 1.32 -8.21
CA ILE A 213 -18.44 1.46 -6.75
C ILE A 213 -18.72 2.90 -6.32
N ASP A 214 -17.99 3.84 -6.90
CA ASP A 214 -18.09 5.28 -6.64
C ASP A 214 -17.93 6.06 -7.96
N PRO A 215 -19.05 6.27 -8.69
CA PRO A 215 -19.05 7.02 -9.95
C PRO A 215 -18.54 8.45 -9.80
N LYS A 216 -18.73 9.08 -8.63
CA LYS A 216 -18.25 10.45 -8.40
C LYS A 216 -16.74 10.45 -8.29
N MET A 217 -16.17 9.54 -7.51
CA MET A 217 -14.72 9.40 -7.41
C MET A 217 -14.08 9.06 -8.76
N ALA A 218 -14.71 8.19 -9.55
CA ALA A 218 -14.22 7.82 -10.88
C ALA A 218 -14.08 9.00 -11.87
N GLN A 219 -14.83 10.09 -11.66
CA GLN A 219 -14.75 11.30 -12.50
C GLN A 219 -13.53 12.17 -12.18
N TYR A 220 -13.08 12.17 -10.92
CA TYR A 220 -12.00 13.05 -10.45
C TYR A 220 -10.67 12.32 -10.30
N CYS A 221 -10.69 10.99 -10.15
CA CYS A 221 -9.49 10.20 -9.94
C CYS A 221 -8.66 10.11 -11.24
N PRO A 222 -7.34 10.37 -11.21
CA PRO A 222 -6.49 10.18 -12.38
C PRO A 222 -6.44 8.71 -12.81
N PRO A 223 -6.03 8.42 -14.06
CA PRO A 223 -5.73 7.05 -14.48
C PRO A 223 -4.73 6.41 -13.51
N HIS A 224 -5.10 5.27 -12.93
CA HIS A 224 -4.34 4.63 -11.87
C HIS A 224 -4.48 3.11 -11.88
N LEU A 225 -3.47 2.44 -11.34
CA LEU A 225 -3.53 1.03 -10.96
C LEU A 225 -4.07 0.91 -9.54
N SER A 226 -5.15 0.16 -9.35
CA SER A 226 -5.49 -0.34 -8.01
C SER A 226 -4.53 -1.47 -7.60
N TYR A 227 -4.49 -1.81 -6.31
CA TYR A 227 -3.63 -2.90 -5.83
C TYR A 227 -3.97 -4.26 -6.48
N ALA A 228 -5.26 -4.54 -6.69
CA ALA A 228 -5.68 -5.80 -7.30
C ALA A 228 -5.14 -5.95 -8.74
N GLU A 229 -5.21 -4.88 -9.52
CA GLU A 229 -4.66 -4.79 -10.87
C GLU A 229 -3.13 -4.79 -10.86
N ALA A 230 -2.49 -4.17 -9.87
CA ALA A 230 -1.04 -4.25 -9.68
C ALA A 230 -0.58 -5.68 -9.42
N VAL A 231 -1.30 -6.45 -8.60
CA VAL A 231 -1.02 -7.88 -8.37
C VAL A 231 -1.26 -8.70 -9.64
N ALA A 232 -2.33 -8.41 -10.39
CA ALA A 232 -2.59 -9.07 -11.67
C ALA A 232 -1.45 -8.82 -12.67
N PHE A 233 -0.95 -7.59 -12.75
CA PHE A 233 0.27 -7.24 -13.48
C PHE A 233 1.47 -8.04 -12.96
N GLY A 234 1.76 -7.99 -11.66
CA GLY A 234 2.92 -8.65 -11.09
C GLY A 234 2.92 -10.18 -11.30
N ARG A 235 1.76 -10.83 -11.24
CA ARG A 235 1.64 -12.27 -11.53
C ARG A 235 1.87 -12.57 -13.01
N LYS A 236 1.23 -11.81 -13.89
CA LYS A 236 1.29 -12.04 -15.33
C LYS A 236 2.70 -11.85 -15.90
N TYR A 237 3.39 -10.83 -15.42
CA TYR A 237 4.75 -10.48 -15.86
C TYR A 237 5.82 -11.19 -15.01
N GLY A 238 5.46 -12.23 -14.27
CA GLY A 238 6.40 -13.09 -13.55
C GLY A 238 7.04 -12.53 -12.28
N ILE A 239 6.70 -11.30 -11.89
CA ILE A 239 7.28 -10.58 -10.74
C ILE A 239 6.90 -11.22 -9.41
N ILE A 240 5.64 -11.68 -9.27
CA ILE A 240 5.12 -12.36 -8.07
C ILE A 240 5.07 -13.89 -8.29
N SER A 241 5.83 -14.41 -9.26
CA SER A 241 5.81 -15.83 -9.62
C SER A 241 7.11 -16.52 -9.20
N HIS A 242 7.05 -17.85 -8.98
CA HIS A 242 8.21 -18.73 -8.87
C HIS A 242 9.33 -18.28 -7.90
N GLY A 243 8.96 -17.72 -6.73
CA GLY A 243 9.93 -17.39 -5.68
C GLY A 243 10.71 -16.08 -5.89
N VAL A 244 10.39 -15.28 -6.91
CA VAL A 244 11.07 -14.00 -7.18
C VAL A 244 10.75 -12.96 -6.11
N LEU A 245 9.46 -12.73 -5.85
CA LEU A 245 8.97 -11.91 -4.74
C LEU A 245 7.75 -12.54 -4.10
N THR A 246 7.68 -12.45 -2.77
CA THR A 246 6.45 -12.73 -2.04
C THR A 246 5.41 -11.64 -2.31
N THR A 247 4.12 -11.98 -2.16
CA THR A 247 3.04 -10.99 -2.30
C THR A 247 3.17 -9.85 -1.28
N THR A 248 3.71 -10.13 -0.09
CA THR A 248 3.97 -9.11 0.95
C THR A 248 5.06 -8.13 0.54
N GLU A 249 6.15 -8.60 -0.06
CA GLU A 249 7.19 -7.72 -0.61
C GLU A 249 6.64 -6.85 -1.72
N PHE A 250 5.89 -7.43 -2.65
CA PHE A 250 5.22 -6.68 -3.72
C PHE A 250 4.26 -5.62 -3.15
N ALA A 251 3.47 -5.97 -2.13
CA ALA A 251 2.57 -5.06 -1.45
C ALA A 251 3.31 -3.88 -0.81
N THR A 252 4.48 -4.13 -0.24
CA THR A 252 5.33 -3.08 0.34
C THR A 252 5.84 -2.13 -0.74
N MET A 253 6.31 -2.67 -1.88
CA MET A 253 6.78 -1.85 -3.00
C MET A 253 5.65 -1.03 -3.63
N TYR A 254 4.44 -1.58 -3.72
CA TYR A 254 3.26 -0.87 -4.19
C TYR A 254 2.94 0.35 -3.31
N ILE A 255 2.84 0.16 -1.99
CA ILE A 255 2.56 1.27 -1.05
C ILE A 255 3.68 2.32 -1.09
N ASP A 256 4.95 1.89 -1.18
CA ASP A 256 6.10 2.78 -1.32
C ASP A 256 6.15 3.57 -2.62
N SER A 257 5.28 3.27 -3.57
CA SER A 257 5.15 3.98 -4.83
C SER A 257 3.91 4.88 -4.90
N LEU A 258 3.10 4.93 -3.85
CA LEU A 258 1.97 5.87 -3.77
C LEU A 258 2.46 7.31 -3.43
N PRO A 259 1.74 8.35 -3.87
CA PRO A 259 2.08 9.74 -3.58
C PRO A 259 2.19 10.03 -2.08
N LYS A 260 3.21 10.80 -1.70
CA LYS A 260 3.40 11.28 -0.32
C LYS A 260 2.59 12.55 -0.13
N ALA A 261 1.73 12.59 0.89
CA ALA A 261 0.89 13.75 1.19
C ALA A 261 0.05 14.24 -0.02
N PRO A 262 -0.85 13.39 -0.53
CA PRO A 262 -1.71 13.73 -1.66
C PRO A 262 -2.57 14.98 -1.36
N ALA A 263 -3.05 15.67 -2.39
CA ALA A 263 -3.92 16.83 -2.21
C ALA A 263 -5.27 16.41 -1.62
N THR A 264 -5.77 15.28 -2.08
CA THR A 264 -6.96 14.57 -1.58
C THR A 264 -6.64 13.08 -1.43
N GLU A 265 -7.36 12.32 -0.60
CA GLU A 265 -7.14 10.86 -0.53
C GLU A 265 -7.40 10.16 -1.89
N TYR A 266 -8.16 10.78 -2.79
CA TYR A 266 -8.37 10.32 -4.17
C TYR A 266 -7.10 10.38 -5.03
N ASP A 267 -6.12 11.20 -4.65
CA ASP A 267 -4.84 11.29 -5.35
C ASP A 267 -3.83 10.27 -4.80
N ARG A 268 -4.16 9.51 -3.74
CA ARG A 268 -3.29 8.47 -3.17
C ARG A 268 -3.35 7.15 -3.96
N VAL A 269 -3.24 7.25 -5.28
CA VAL A 269 -3.37 6.12 -6.21
C VAL A 269 -2.08 5.92 -7.02
N LEU A 270 -1.87 4.70 -7.53
CA LEU A 270 -0.67 4.39 -8.32
C LEU A 270 -0.81 4.94 -9.74
N THR A 271 -0.37 6.17 -9.96
CA THR A 271 -0.29 6.80 -11.29
C THR A 271 0.85 6.21 -12.12
N TYR A 272 0.98 6.59 -13.40
CA TYR A 272 2.08 6.11 -14.25
C TYR A 272 3.47 6.45 -13.69
N ALA A 273 3.65 7.64 -13.12
CA ALA A 273 4.90 8.01 -12.47
C ALA A 273 5.21 7.09 -11.27
N GLY A 274 4.20 6.83 -10.43
CA GLY A 274 4.32 5.87 -9.32
C GLY A 274 4.57 4.44 -9.81
N PHE A 275 3.97 4.04 -10.93
CA PHE A 275 4.23 2.75 -11.57
C PHE A 275 5.68 2.61 -12.00
N CYS A 276 6.28 3.63 -12.62
CA CYS A 276 7.71 3.64 -12.95
C CYS A 276 8.60 3.55 -11.69
N GLU A 277 8.27 4.29 -10.62
CA GLU A 277 8.96 4.15 -9.33
C GLU A 277 8.81 2.73 -8.77
N MET A 278 7.63 2.13 -8.88
CA MET A 278 7.38 0.76 -8.44
C MET A 278 8.25 -0.23 -9.21
N LEU A 279 8.41 -0.09 -10.53
CA LEU A 279 9.31 -0.94 -11.31
C LEU A 279 10.76 -0.82 -10.85
N ILE A 280 11.25 0.38 -10.53
CA ILE A 280 12.61 0.56 -9.98
C ILE A 280 12.76 -0.11 -8.62
N ARG A 281 11.75 0.00 -7.76
CA ARG A 281 11.74 -0.70 -6.46
C ARG A 281 11.79 -2.21 -6.63
N LEU A 282 11.01 -2.73 -7.56
CA LEU A 282 10.98 -4.15 -7.90
C LEU A 282 12.31 -4.60 -8.48
N SER A 283 12.93 -3.82 -9.38
CA SER A 283 14.21 -4.17 -9.99
C SER A 283 15.33 -4.25 -8.95
N LYS A 284 15.40 -3.29 -8.02
CA LYS A 284 16.33 -3.33 -6.87
C LYS A 284 16.10 -4.54 -5.98
N ARG A 285 14.84 -4.99 -5.82
CA ARG A 285 14.55 -6.11 -4.93
C ARG A 285 14.89 -7.46 -5.57
N ILE A 286 14.70 -7.58 -6.88
CA ILE A 286 15.02 -8.80 -7.65
C ILE A 286 16.53 -8.95 -7.82
N CYS A 287 17.25 -7.85 -8.08
CA CYS A 287 18.71 -7.83 -8.13
C CYS A 287 19.28 -7.61 -6.73
N VAL A 288 19.50 -8.69 -5.98
CA VAL A 288 19.99 -8.64 -4.58
C VAL A 288 21.41 -8.07 -4.47
N ASP A 289 22.18 -8.11 -5.56
CA ASP A 289 23.52 -7.55 -5.61
C ASP A 289 23.47 -6.01 -5.77
N ASN A 290 23.73 -5.32 -4.66
CA ASN A 290 23.76 -3.86 -4.58
C ASN A 290 24.93 -3.22 -5.35
N THR A 291 25.86 -4.01 -5.90
CA THR A 291 26.93 -3.50 -6.75
C THR A 291 26.49 -3.29 -8.20
N VAL A 292 25.34 -3.86 -8.58
CA VAL A 292 24.78 -3.74 -9.92
C VAL A 292 24.16 -2.34 -10.10
N PRO A 293 24.56 -1.59 -11.15
CA PRO A 293 23.96 -0.30 -11.48
C PRO A 293 22.43 -0.38 -11.64
N ALA A 294 21.69 0.63 -11.18
CA ALA A 294 20.22 0.61 -11.18
C ALA A 294 19.62 0.42 -12.58
N ASP A 295 20.27 0.97 -13.61
CA ASP A 295 19.84 0.81 -15.00
C ASP A 295 19.97 -0.66 -15.47
N ARG A 296 21.05 -1.37 -15.11
CA ARG A 296 21.20 -2.80 -15.37
C ARG A 296 20.16 -3.62 -14.63
N SER A 297 19.90 -3.32 -13.37
CA SER A 297 18.84 -3.97 -12.58
C SER A 297 17.46 -3.77 -13.24
N MET A 298 17.16 -2.56 -13.72
CA MET A 298 15.92 -2.27 -14.43
C MET A 298 15.80 -3.06 -15.75
N LYS A 299 16.89 -3.17 -16.53
CA LYS A 299 16.92 -4.03 -17.72
C LYS A 299 16.69 -5.51 -17.36
N GLY A 300 17.25 -5.97 -16.24
CA GLY A 300 17.02 -7.30 -15.68
C GLY A 300 15.54 -7.55 -15.39
N LEU A 301 14.87 -6.65 -14.66
CA LEU A 301 13.43 -6.76 -14.44
C LEU A 301 12.66 -6.89 -15.76
N LEU A 302 12.95 -6.04 -16.76
CA LEU A 302 12.29 -6.11 -18.07
C LEU A 302 12.58 -7.43 -18.81
N GLN A 303 13.78 -7.99 -18.67
CA GLN A 303 14.13 -9.30 -19.21
C GLN A 303 13.34 -10.43 -18.53
N LEU A 304 13.16 -10.38 -17.21
CA LEU A 304 12.32 -11.35 -16.48
C LEU A 304 10.86 -11.24 -16.91
N MET A 305 10.34 -10.03 -17.06
CA MET A 305 9.00 -9.78 -17.60
C MET A 305 8.84 -10.41 -18.99
N TRP A 306 9.84 -10.25 -19.85
CA TRP A 306 9.85 -10.85 -21.19
C TRP A 306 9.90 -12.39 -21.14
N LEU A 307 10.74 -12.96 -20.29
CA LEU A 307 10.88 -14.42 -20.11
C LEU A 307 9.58 -15.06 -19.61
N ALA A 308 8.92 -14.44 -18.62
CA ALA A 308 7.65 -14.93 -18.07
C ALA A 308 6.53 -14.95 -19.13
N LEU A 309 6.47 -13.92 -19.96
CA LEU A 309 5.50 -13.84 -21.05
C LEU A 309 5.83 -14.76 -22.23
N SER A 310 7.11 -15.00 -22.50
CA SER A 310 7.55 -15.86 -23.61
C SER A 310 7.43 -17.36 -23.28
N SER A 311 7.54 -17.71 -22.01
CA SER A 311 7.42 -19.10 -21.51
C SER A 311 5.97 -19.57 -21.33
N THR A 312 5.01 -18.64 -21.29
CA THR A 312 3.59 -18.98 -21.21
C THR A 312 3.04 -19.29 -22.61
N SER A 313 2.55 -20.53 -22.81
CA SER A 313 2.01 -20.97 -24.11
C SER A 313 0.89 -20.03 -24.60
N PRO A 314 0.90 -19.60 -25.88
CA PRO A 314 -0.18 -18.80 -26.47
C PRO A 314 -1.58 -19.44 -26.34
N ARG A 315 -1.66 -20.77 -26.14
CA ARG A 315 -2.93 -21.49 -25.91
C ARG A 315 -3.47 -21.37 -24.47
N ALA A 316 -2.62 -21.07 -23.49
CA ALA A 316 -3.00 -20.91 -22.08
C ALA A 316 -3.48 -19.49 -21.77
N LEU A 317 -3.00 -18.49 -22.53
CA LEU A 317 -3.43 -17.09 -22.45
C LEU A 317 -4.65 -16.84 -23.35
N LYS A 318 -5.80 -17.42 -23.02
CA LYS A 318 -7.10 -17.07 -23.66
C LYS A 318 -7.65 -15.70 -23.24
N ILE A 319 -6.83 -14.85 -22.63
CA ILE A 319 -7.17 -13.46 -22.32
C ILE A 319 -6.35 -12.61 -23.27
N THR A 320 -6.98 -12.11 -24.32
CA THR A 320 -6.42 -11.07 -25.16
C THR A 320 -6.45 -9.78 -24.35
N ASP A 321 -5.33 -9.41 -23.74
CA ASP A 321 -5.17 -8.12 -23.04
C ASP A 321 -5.06 -6.99 -24.07
N VAL A 322 -6.19 -6.79 -24.75
CA VAL A 322 -6.37 -5.81 -25.80
C VAL A 322 -6.78 -4.52 -25.14
N LEU A 323 -5.89 -3.53 -25.22
CA LEU A 323 -6.22 -2.18 -24.87
C LEU A 323 -7.31 -1.71 -25.85
N LYS A 324 -8.53 -1.48 -25.34
CA LYS A 324 -9.71 -1.20 -26.18
C LYS A 324 -9.55 0.05 -27.04
N SER A 325 -8.83 1.07 -26.53
CA SER A 325 -8.57 2.31 -27.29
C SER A 325 -7.74 2.04 -28.55
N ASP A 326 -6.72 1.21 -28.44
CA ASP A 326 -5.70 1.01 -29.48
C ASP A 326 -5.91 -0.29 -30.25
N ARG A 327 -6.87 -1.13 -29.82
CA ARG A 327 -7.09 -2.51 -30.31
C ARG A 327 -5.79 -3.33 -30.37
N LEU A 328 -4.95 -3.12 -29.37
CA LEU A 328 -3.58 -3.60 -29.33
C LEU A 328 -3.38 -4.56 -28.16
N ASP A 329 -2.83 -5.74 -28.44
CA ASP A 329 -2.37 -6.68 -27.43
C ASP A 329 -1.10 -6.13 -26.76
N VAL A 330 -1.26 -5.63 -25.53
CA VAL A 330 -0.18 -4.94 -24.80
C VAL A 330 0.98 -5.89 -24.49
N THR A 331 0.70 -7.19 -24.36
CA THR A 331 1.68 -8.24 -24.08
C THR A 331 2.57 -8.46 -25.29
N LYS A 332 1.94 -8.68 -26.45
CA LYS A 332 2.65 -8.88 -27.71
C LYS A 332 3.46 -7.65 -28.09
N TYR A 333 2.91 -6.47 -27.83
CA TYR A 333 3.59 -5.21 -28.07
C TYR A 333 4.87 -5.09 -27.24
N PHE A 334 4.78 -5.35 -25.93
CA PHE A 334 5.93 -5.36 -25.04
C PHE A 334 6.99 -6.39 -25.47
N LEU A 335 6.57 -7.63 -25.79
CA LEU A 335 7.48 -8.70 -26.23
C LEU A 335 8.30 -8.29 -27.45
N ASN A 336 7.62 -7.78 -28.50
CA ASN A 336 8.27 -7.35 -29.73
C ASN A 336 9.18 -6.13 -29.50
N HIS A 337 8.79 -5.20 -28.63
CA HIS A 337 9.59 -4.02 -28.32
C HIS A 337 10.85 -4.40 -27.56
N PHE A 338 10.73 -5.22 -26.52
CA PHE A 338 11.85 -5.71 -25.74
C PHE A 338 12.83 -6.50 -26.60
N GLU A 339 12.37 -7.40 -27.47
CA GLU A 339 13.25 -8.17 -28.36
C GLU A 339 14.07 -7.27 -29.30
N LYS A 340 13.45 -6.23 -29.88
CA LYS A 340 14.15 -5.23 -30.69
C LYS A 340 15.18 -4.45 -29.88
N TYR A 341 14.85 -4.07 -28.65
CA TYR A 341 15.76 -3.40 -27.74
C TYR A 341 16.94 -4.31 -27.37
N TRP A 342 16.65 -5.54 -26.97
CA TRP A 342 17.64 -6.52 -26.53
C TRP A 342 18.60 -6.92 -27.65
N LYS A 343 18.12 -7.02 -28.89
CA LYS A 343 18.96 -7.22 -30.08
C LYS A 343 19.97 -6.09 -30.29
N LYS A 344 19.60 -4.83 -30.02
CA LYS A 344 20.53 -3.69 -30.11
C LYS A 344 21.61 -3.75 -29.04
N GLU A 345 21.26 -4.26 -27.87
CA GLU A 345 22.16 -4.53 -26.74
C GLU A 345 22.91 -5.87 -26.89
N ARG A 346 22.90 -6.48 -28.09
CA ARG A 346 23.57 -7.76 -28.41
C ARG A 346 23.15 -8.94 -27.52
N TYR A 347 21.90 -8.94 -27.07
CA TYR A 347 21.35 -9.96 -26.19
C TYR A 347 22.12 -10.11 -24.87
N ASP A 348 22.59 -8.99 -24.29
CA ASP A 348 23.27 -8.99 -22.98
C ASP A 348 22.40 -9.67 -21.90
N ASN A 349 23.01 -10.52 -21.07
CA ASN A 349 22.33 -11.14 -19.94
C ASN A 349 22.40 -10.23 -18.72
N TYR A 350 21.30 -9.53 -18.43
CA TYR A 350 21.28 -8.54 -17.36
C TYR A 350 21.28 -9.16 -15.95
N PHE A 351 21.04 -10.47 -15.81
CA PHE A 351 21.16 -11.22 -14.56
C PHE A 351 22.59 -11.69 -14.25
N GLY A 352 23.53 -11.57 -15.19
CA GLY A 352 24.89 -12.11 -15.06
C GLY A 352 24.91 -13.65 -15.07
N ASP A 353 26.04 -14.25 -14.69
CA ASP A 353 26.21 -15.72 -14.58
C ASP A 353 25.47 -16.34 -13.38
N GLN A 354 24.74 -15.54 -12.59
CA GLN A 354 23.92 -16.08 -11.52
C GLN A 354 22.69 -16.75 -12.12
N PRO A 355 22.46 -18.04 -11.84
CA PRO A 355 21.20 -18.64 -12.19
C PRO A 355 20.10 -17.92 -11.41
N ILE A 356 19.07 -17.46 -12.12
CA ILE A 356 17.76 -17.23 -11.50
C ILE A 356 17.51 -18.50 -10.70
N ARG A 357 17.34 -18.37 -9.37
CA ARG A 357 17.03 -19.50 -8.49
C ARG A 357 15.59 -19.95 -8.77
N VAL A 358 15.39 -20.49 -9.96
CA VAL A 358 14.28 -21.36 -10.29
C VAL A 358 14.66 -22.65 -9.59
N GLU A 359 14.09 -22.90 -8.41
CA GLU A 359 14.02 -24.28 -7.95
C GLU A 359 13.28 -25.04 -9.04
N SER A 360 14.03 -25.74 -9.88
CA SER A 360 13.51 -26.81 -10.70
C SER A 360 12.77 -27.72 -9.72
N VAL A 361 11.48 -27.93 -9.98
CA VAL A 361 10.77 -29.06 -9.39
C VAL A 361 11.37 -30.29 -10.05
N ASP A 362 12.58 -30.65 -9.63
CA ASP A 362 13.10 -31.98 -9.82
C ASP A 362 12.18 -32.92 -9.04
N ASN A 363 11.78 -33.99 -9.74
CA ASN A 363 10.76 -34.95 -9.31
C ASN A 363 10.77 -35.19 -7.79
N PRO A 364 9.61 -35.13 -7.11
CA PRO A 364 9.57 -35.48 -5.70
C PRO A 364 10.09 -36.92 -5.55
N PRO A 365 10.97 -37.20 -4.57
CA PRO A 365 11.34 -38.57 -4.27
C PRO A 365 10.04 -39.32 -3.94
N SER A 366 9.88 -40.50 -4.55
CA SER A 366 8.72 -41.35 -4.30
C SER A 366 8.53 -41.49 -2.78
N PRO A 367 7.32 -41.27 -2.25
CA PRO A 367 7.12 -41.35 -0.81
C PRO A 367 7.46 -42.75 -0.32
N SER A 368 8.27 -42.81 0.74
CA SER A 368 8.48 -44.04 1.48
C SER A 368 7.13 -44.59 1.93
N LYS A 369 6.87 -45.87 1.63
CA LYS A 369 5.63 -46.54 2.05
C LYS A 369 5.40 -46.33 3.55
N PRO A 370 4.21 -45.87 3.98
CA PRO A 370 3.92 -45.79 5.40
C PRO A 370 3.94 -47.20 6.01
N PRO A 371 4.43 -47.36 7.25
CA PRO A 371 4.28 -48.62 7.96
C PRO A 371 2.79 -48.87 8.20
N MET A 372 2.32 -50.08 7.87
CA MET A 372 0.92 -50.45 8.04
C MET A 372 0.46 -50.21 9.49
N PRO A 373 -0.72 -49.61 9.71
CA PRO A 373 -1.29 -49.55 11.04
C PRO A 373 -1.66 -50.97 11.49
N ARG A 374 -1.20 -51.34 12.69
CA ARG A 374 -1.64 -52.56 13.39
C ARG A 374 -3.18 -52.54 13.48
N ARG A 375 -3.81 -53.54 12.90
CA ARG A 375 -5.26 -53.80 13.01
C ARG A 375 -5.65 -53.85 14.49
N LEU A 376 -6.53 -52.93 14.91
CA LEU A 376 -7.38 -53.14 16.07
C LEU A 376 -8.38 -54.24 15.71
N SER A 377 -8.23 -55.39 16.35
CA SER A 377 -9.12 -56.54 16.28
C SER A 377 -10.46 -56.20 16.93
N PHE A 378 -11.49 -55.96 16.11
CA PHE A 378 -12.88 -56.07 16.54
C PHE A 378 -13.49 -57.32 15.93
N ASN A 379 -13.85 -58.24 16.82
CA ASN A 379 -14.58 -59.48 16.53
C ASN A 379 -15.97 -59.16 15.98
N LEU A 380 -16.29 -59.69 14.81
CA LEU A 380 -17.67 -59.93 14.37
C LEU A 380 -17.76 -61.34 13.74
N PRO A 381 -18.89 -62.05 13.93
CA PRO A 381 -19.03 -63.50 13.75
C PRO A 381 -19.16 -63.93 12.27
N PRO A 382 -19.05 -65.24 11.96
CA PRO A 382 -18.84 -65.73 10.59
C PRO A 382 -20.13 -66.07 9.82
N GLU A 383 -19.91 -66.39 8.53
CA GLU A 383 -20.80 -66.91 7.49
C GLU A 383 -21.54 -65.84 6.64
N SER A 384 -21.56 -65.90 5.30
CA SER A 384 -21.69 -67.07 4.42
C SER A 384 -21.08 -66.86 3.01
N GLU A 385 -20.85 -67.98 2.33
CA GLU A 385 -20.12 -68.19 1.06
C GLU A 385 -20.78 -67.66 -0.23
N THR A 386 -19.97 -67.71 -1.31
CA THR A 386 -20.27 -67.64 -2.77
C THR A 386 -20.36 -66.23 -3.38
N LYS A 387 -19.82 -65.90 -4.57
CA LYS A 387 -19.24 -66.65 -5.69
C LYS A 387 -18.32 -65.71 -6.50
N THR A 388 -17.24 -66.27 -7.02
CA THR A 388 -16.34 -65.75 -8.06
C THR A 388 -17.11 -65.35 -9.33
N LEU A 389 -16.72 -64.27 -10.02
CA LEU A 389 -16.79 -64.18 -11.49
C LEU A 389 -15.91 -63.05 -12.07
N GLN A 390 -15.45 -63.33 -13.30
CA GLN A 390 -14.26 -62.83 -13.95
C GLN A 390 -14.39 -61.48 -14.67
N ARG A 391 -13.24 -60.83 -14.73
CA ARG A 391 -12.70 -59.94 -15.77
C ARG A 391 -13.32 -60.11 -17.17
N ARG A 392 -13.75 -59.02 -17.80
CA ARG A 392 -13.90 -58.92 -19.26
C ARG A 392 -13.37 -57.58 -19.77
N ALA A 393 -12.47 -57.66 -20.74
CA ALA A 393 -11.99 -56.55 -21.57
C ALA A 393 -12.72 -56.63 -22.93
N SER A 394 -13.03 -55.47 -23.53
CA SER A 394 -13.26 -55.26 -24.97
C SER A 394 -13.43 -53.75 -25.19
N VAL A 395 -12.50 -53.03 -25.84
CA VAL A 395 -12.17 -52.93 -27.29
C VAL A 395 -12.83 -51.71 -27.93
N GLN A 396 -11.96 -50.92 -28.57
CA GLN A 396 -12.21 -49.76 -29.43
C GLN A 396 -13.14 -50.07 -30.60
N THR A 397 -13.95 -49.08 -31.00
CA THR A 397 -14.41 -48.94 -32.38
C THR A 397 -14.46 -47.46 -32.77
N SER A 398 -13.56 -47.07 -33.67
CA SER A 398 -13.76 -45.94 -34.59
C SER A 398 -14.79 -46.35 -35.66
N PRO A 399 -15.44 -45.39 -36.33
CA PRO A 399 -15.62 -45.58 -37.76
C PRO A 399 -15.25 -44.36 -38.61
N THR A 400 -14.71 -44.75 -39.77
CA THR A 400 -14.27 -43.97 -40.91
C THR A 400 -15.47 -43.47 -41.74
N SER A 401 -15.20 -42.40 -42.50
CA SER A 401 -16.02 -41.74 -43.54
C SER A 401 -16.77 -42.67 -44.52
N ARG A 402 -17.88 -42.19 -45.11
CA ARG A 402 -17.97 -41.57 -46.47
C ARG A 402 -19.43 -41.41 -46.99
N THR A 403 -19.62 -40.35 -47.78
CA THR A 403 -20.58 -40.13 -48.90
C THR A 403 -22.09 -40.18 -48.66
N THR A 404 -22.75 -39.03 -48.85
CA THR A 404 -23.44 -38.66 -50.12
C THR A 404 -23.34 -37.16 -50.33
#